data_AF-A0A930J1J9-F1
#
_entry.id   AF-A0A930J1J9-F1
#
_cell.length_a   1.000
_cell.length_b   1.000
_cell.length_c   1.000
_cell.angle_alpha   90.00
_cell.angle_beta   90.00
_cell.angle_gamma   90.00
#
_symmetry.space_group_name_H-M   'P 1'
#
loop_
_entity.id
_entity.type
_entity.pdbx_description
1 polymer ?
#
loop_
_entity_poly.entity_id
_entity_poly.type
_entity_poly.pdbx_seq_one_letter_code
_entity_poly.pdbx_strand_id
1 'polypeptide(L)'
;MGQIVNFGREMIRINSEKNRIEYSTNGGNSWHSRYSGSNAGEFYSLCIYGNELLACTSKGVYYSNNGGNSWHSRYSGSNAGEFEEITVQGNELLAQTSKGLYYSKNDGISWHRR
;
A
#
# COMPACT_ATOMS: atom_id res chain seq x y z
N MET A 1 -11.68 -7.09 0.94
CA MET A 1 -12.30 -5.81 0.57
C MET A 1 -11.33 -5.06 -0.33
N GLY A 2 -11.74 -4.59 -1.51
CA GLY A 2 -10.86 -3.80 -2.37
C GLY A 2 -10.60 -2.43 -1.75
N GLN A 3 -9.35 -2.12 -1.42
CA GLN A 3 -8.99 -0.86 -0.78
C GLN A 3 -8.89 0.24 -1.84
N ILE A 4 -9.62 1.34 -1.62
CA ILE A 4 -9.66 2.52 -2.48
C ILE A 4 -9.15 3.72 -1.67
N VAL A 5 -8.28 4.52 -2.26
CA VAL A 5 -7.75 5.76 -1.67
C VAL A 5 -7.86 6.92 -2.64
N ASN A 6 -8.00 8.14 -2.13
CA ASN A 6 -8.07 9.36 -2.97
C ASN A 6 -6.70 10.03 -3.03
N PHE A 7 -6.05 9.99 -4.18
CA PHE A 7 -4.75 10.62 -4.41
C PHE A 7 -4.93 11.85 -5.31
N GLY A 8 -4.99 13.03 -4.70
CA GLY A 8 -5.33 14.26 -5.42
C GLY A 8 -6.77 14.23 -5.95
N ARG A 9 -6.94 14.33 -7.27
CA ARG A 9 -8.25 14.25 -7.95
C ARG A 9 -8.61 12.85 -8.42
N GLU A 10 -7.74 11.88 -8.18
CA GLU A 10 -7.88 10.52 -8.68
C GLU A 10 -8.22 9.56 -7.54
N MET A 11 -9.07 8.58 -7.82
CA MET A 11 -9.26 7.43 -6.95
C MET A 11 -8.29 6.35 -7.39
N ILE A 12 -7.55 5.76 -6.45
CA ILE A 12 -6.62 4.65 -6.68
C ILE A 12 -7.15 3.42 -5.97
N ARG A 13 -7.12 2.25 -6.63
CA ARG A 13 -7.55 0.99 -6.02
C ARG A 13 -6.60 -0.16 -6.32
N ILE A 14 -6.66 -1.17 -5.46
CA ILE A 14 -6.13 -2.50 -5.76
C ILE A 14 -7.22 -3.31 -6.48
N ASN A 15 -6.89 -3.82 -7.66
CA ASN A 15 -7.64 -4.88 -8.31
C ASN A 15 -7.00 -6.22 -7.93
N SER A 16 -7.58 -6.89 -6.93
CA SER A 16 -7.05 -8.14 -6.37
C SER A 16 -7.13 -9.31 -7.34
N GLU A 17 -8.14 -9.35 -8.22
CA GLU A 17 -8.30 -10.44 -9.21
C GLU A 17 -7.18 -10.45 -10.25
N LYS A 18 -6.72 -9.25 -10.65
CA LYS A 18 -5.67 -9.10 -11.67
C LYS A 18 -4.31 -8.75 -11.10
N ASN A 19 -4.22 -8.57 -9.78
CA ASN A 19 -3.08 -8.00 -9.07
C ASN A 19 -2.56 -6.70 -9.72
N ARG A 20 -3.42 -5.68 -9.81
CA ARG A 20 -3.10 -4.38 -10.44
C ARG A 20 -3.42 -3.22 -9.53
N ILE A 21 -2.71 -2.12 -9.73
CA ILE A 21 -3.14 -0.81 -9.28
C ILE A 21 -3.91 -0.16 -10.42
N GLU A 22 -5.11 0.32 -10.14
CA GLU A 22 -5.97 1.01 -11.10
C GLU A 22 -6.32 2.40 -10.58
N TYR A 23 -6.64 3.31 -11.51
CA TYR A 23 -7.08 4.66 -11.16
C TYR A 23 -8.38 5.05 -11.88
N SER A 24 -9.09 5.98 -11.25
CA SER A 24 -10.30 6.59 -11.80
C SER A 24 -10.25 8.11 -11.64
N THR A 25 -10.68 8.82 -12.68
CA THR A 25 -10.80 10.28 -12.72
C THR A 25 -12.26 10.76 -12.74
N ASN A 26 -13.21 9.83 -12.69
CA ASN A 26 -14.64 10.10 -12.89
C ASN A 26 -15.50 9.52 -11.75
N GLY A 27 -14.98 9.56 -10.53
CA GLY A 27 -15.72 9.10 -9.34
C GLY A 27 -15.94 7.59 -9.27
N GLY A 28 -15.04 6.79 -9.86
CA GLY A 28 -15.11 5.33 -9.84
C GLY A 28 -16.01 4.72 -10.91
N ASN A 29 -16.56 5.52 -11.83
CA ASN A 29 -17.39 5.04 -12.94
C ASN A 29 -16.60 4.19 -13.95
N SER A 30 -15.35 4.55 -14.22
CA SER A 30 -14.42 3.72 -14.97
C SER A 30 -13.03 3.72 -14.35
N TRP A 31 -12.31 2.61 -14.59
CA TRP A 31 -11.00 2.34 -14.00
C TRP A 31 -10.00 1.97 -15.09
N HIS A 32 -8.80 2.55 -14.98
CA HIS A 32 -7.71 2.34 -15.92
C HIS A 32 -6.52 1.73 -15.19
N SER A 33 -5.84 0.79 -15.84
CA SER A 33 -4.62 0.18 -15.31
C SER A 33 -3.54 1.24 -15.11
N ARG A 34 -3.00 1.33 -13.90
CA ARG A 34 -1.84 2.19 -13.57
C ARG A 34 -0.56 1.39 -13.42
N TYR A 35 -0.66 0.23 -12.76
CA TYR A 35 0.48 -0.67 -12.57
C TYR A 35 0.04 -2.11 -12.74
N SER A 36 0.79 -2.84 -13.56
CA SER A 36 0.60 -4.28 -13.84
C SER A 36 1.91 -5.06 -13.76
N GLY A 37 2.94 -4.50 -13.12
CA GLY A 37 4.22 -5.19 -12.90
C GLY A 37 4.15 -6.15 -11.72
N SER A 38 5.03 -7.15 -11.69
CA SER A 38 5.11 -8.17 -10.63
C SER A 38 6.23 -7.93 -9.61
N ASN A 39 7.04 -6.87 -9.82
CA ASN A 39 8.21 -6.59 -8.97
C ASN A 39 7.81 -6.34 -7.52
N ALA A 40 6.66 -5.67 -7.30
CA ALA A 40 6.12 -5.40 -5.97
C ALA A 40 5.47 -6.62 -5.29
N GLY A 41 5.19 -7.70 -6.02
CA GLY A 41 4.43 -8.84 -5.50
C GLY A 41 2.92 -8.64 -5.63
N GLU A 42 2.16 -9.34 -4.80
CA GLU A 42 0.70 -9.20 -4.72
C GLU A 42 0.32 -8.09 -3.77
N PHE A 43 -0.56 -7.18 -4.19
CA PHE A 43 -1.02 -6.07 -3.35
C PHE A 43 -2.17 -6.51 -2.45
N TYR A 44 -2.03 -6.28 -1.14
CA TYR A 44 -3.04 -6.64 -0.14
C TYR A 44 -3.75 -5.42 0.42
N SER A 45 -2.99 -4.34 0.68
CA SER A 45 -3.51 -3.13 1.31
C SER A 45 -2.84 -1.88 0.74
N LEU A 46 -3.53 -0.75 0.75
CA LEU A 46 -3.11 0.53 0.18
C LEU A 46 -3.52 1.70 1.09
N CYS A 47 -2.57 2.56 1.44
CA CYS A 47 -2.85 3.81 2.15
C CYS A 47 -2.07 4.99 1.54
N ILE A 48 -2.45 6.21 1.93
CA ILE A 48 -1.70 7.43 1.59
C ILE A 48 -1.01 7.90 2.85
N TYR A 49 0.29 8.13 2.76
CA TYR A 49 1.08 8.69 3.84
C TYR A 49 1.93 9.84 3.29
N GLY A 50 1.68 11.06 3.76
CA GLY A 50 2.23 12.27 3.14
C GLY A 50 1.81 12.38 1.67
N ASN A 51 2.80 12.48 0.78
CA ASN A 51 2.59 12.56 -0.68
C ASN A 51 2.82 11.22 -1.40
N GLU A 52 2.88 10.12 -0.66
CA GLU A 52 3.21 8.80 -1.19
C GLU A 52 2.02 7.85 -1.04
N LEU A 53 1.93 6.88 -1.95
CA LEU A 53 1.13 5.69 -1.76
C LEU A 53 2.00 4.62 -1.10
N LEU A 54 1.52 4.02 -0.02
CA LEU A 54 2.14 2.85 0.60
C LEU A 54 1.24 1.66 0.42
N ALA A 55 1.85 0.49 0.19
CA ALA A 55 1.13 -0.76 0.06
C ALA A 55 1.78 -1.88 0.86
N CYS A 56 0.94 -2.70 1.48
CA CYS A 56 1.34 -4.03 1.92
C CYS A 56 1.26 -4.96 0.73
N THR A 57 2.33 -5.74 0.54
CA THR A 57 2.41 -6.73 -0.51
C THR A 57 2.93 -8.06 0.01
N SER A 58 2.83 -9.10 -0.81
CA SER A 58 3.42 -10.41 -0.54
C SER A 58 4.94 -10.40 -0.35
N LYS A 59 5.61 -9.29 -0.69
CA LYS A 59 7.07 -9.11 -0.56
C LYS A 59 7.45 -8.11 0.54
N GLY A 60 6.48 -7.63 1.32
CA GLY A 60 6.66 -6.64 2.38
C GLY A 60 5.96 -5.32 2.08
N VAL A 61 6.49 -4.21 2.58
CA VAL A 61 5.93 -2.88 2.35
C VAL A 61 6.60 -2.23 1.16
N TYR A 62 5.81 -1.74 0.21
CA TYR A 62 6.25 -0.99 -0.95
C TYR A 62 5.66 0.41 -0.93
N TYR A 63 6.32 1.34 -1.62
CA TYR A 63 5.82 2.70 -1.77
C TYR A 63 5.94 3.20 -3.20
N SER A 64 5.11 4.19 -3.53
CA SER A 64 5.14 4.94 -4.78
C SER A 64 5.08 6.43 -4.50
N ASN A 65 6.02 7.17 -5.08
CA ASN A 65 6.10 8.63 -5.03
C ASN A 65 5.60 9.30 -6.33
N ASN A 66 5.07 8.52 -7.27
CA ASN A 66 4.57 8.99 -8.57
C ASN A 66 3.13 8.55 -8.83
N GLY A 67 2.33 8.50 -7.75
CA GLY A 67 0.90 8.21 -7.83
C GLY A 67 0.59 6.77 -8.24
N GLY A 68 1.51 5.83 -8.06
CA GLY A 68 1.29 4.39 -8.29
C GLY A 68 1.81 3.87 -9.63
N ASN A 69 2.55 4.68 -10.41
CA ASN A 69 3.13 4.26 -11.70
C ASN A 69 4.34 3.33 -11.53
N SER A 70 5.14 3.54 -10.50
CA SER A 70 6.20 2.62 -10.08
C SER A 70 6.23 2.43 -8.58
N TRP A 71 6.75 1.28 -8.15
CA TRP A 71 6.76 0.83 -6.76
C TRP A 71 8.16 0.40 -6.36
N HIS A 72 8.60 0.84 -5.17
CA HIS A 72 9.92 0.54 -4.61
C HIS A 72 9.74 -0.12 -3.26
N SER A 73 10.59 -1.09 -2.93
CA SER A 73 10.55 -1.72 -1.61
C SER A 73 10.91 -0.71 -0.54
N ARG A 74 10.11 -0.64 0.52
CA ARG A 74 10.38 0.15 1.73
C ARG A 74 10.82 -0.72 2.89
N TYR A 75 10.21 -1.89 3.02
CA TYR A 75 10.55 -2.86 4.05
C TYR A 75 10.32 -4.27 3.55
N SER A 76 11.33 -5.13 3.63
CA SER A 76 11.28 -6.54 3.22
C SER A 76 11.78 -7.49 4.32
N GLY A 77 11.82 -7.03 5.58
CA GLY A 77 12.30 -7.82 6.72
C GLY A 77 11.25 -8.79 7.24
N SER A 78 11.64 -10.02 7.59
CA SER A 78 10.72 -11.07 8.05
C SER A 78 10.34 -10.98 9.54
N ASN A 79 10.97 -10.07 10.30
CA ASN A 79 10.76 -9.96 11.75
C ASN A 79 9.30 -9.66 12.11
N ALA A 80 8.66 -8.77 11.34
CA ALA A 80 7.26 -8.38 11.54
C ALA A 80 6.25 -9.41 11.01
N GLY A 81 6.67 -10.41 10.23
CA GLY A 81 5.76 -11.35 9.57
C GLY A 81 5.22 -10.80 8.25
N GLU A 82 4.12 -11.38 7.78
CA GLU A 82 3.44 -10.96 6.55
C GLU A 82 2.55 -9.78 6.84
N PHE A 83 2.60 -8.75 6.00
CA PHE A 83 1.80 -7.54 6.17
C PHE A 83 0.47 -7.71 5.45
N GLU A 84 -0.64 -7.64 6.19
CA GLU A 84 -1.98 -7.89 5.66
C GLU A 84 -2.73 -6.58 5.41
N GLU A 85 -2.63 -5.64 6.35
CA GLU A 85 -3.32 -4.35 6.31
C GLU A 85 -2.39 -3.23 6.79
N ILE A 86 -2.44 -2.07 6.14
CA ILE A 86 -1.77 -0.85 6.59
C ILE A 86 -2.75 0.32 6.67
N THR A 87 -2.64 1.07 7.76
CA THR A 87 -3.44 2.28 7.98
C THR A 87 -2.57 3.38 8.61
N VAL A 88 -3.06 4.61 8.53
CA VAL A 88 -2.40 5.78 9.12
C VAL A 88 -3.16 6.19 10.37
N GLN A 89 -2.47 6.31 11.49
CA GLN A 89 -3.01 6.86 12.73
C GLN A 89 -2.17 8.07 13.17
N GLY A 90 -2.66 9.28 12.86
CA GLY A 90 -1.92 10.51 13.11
C GLY A 90 -0.63 10.53 12.28
N ASN A 91 0.52 10.54 12.96
CA ASN A 91 1.84 10.50 12.31
C ASN A 91 2.45 9.09 12.25
N GLU A 92 1.73 8.07 12.73
CA GLU A 92 2.20 6.68 12.76
C GLU A 92 1.54 5.86 11.64
N LEU A 93 2.30 4.91 11.09
CA LEU A 93 1.75 3.84 10.29
C LEU A 93 1.48 2.64 11.20
N LEU A 94 0.32 2.02 11.06
CA LEU A 94 -0.01 0.77 11.72
C LEU A 94 -0.15 -0.32 10.68
N ALA A 95 0.38 -1.49 11.02
CA ALA A 95 0.26 -2.67 10.20
C ALA A 95 -0.31 -3.82 11.01
N GLN A 96 -1.41 -4.39 10.52
CA GLN A 96 -1.79 -5.73 10.94
C GLN A 96 -0.92 -6.72 10.18
N THR A 97 -0.25 -7.58 10.93
CA THR A 97 0.63 -8.61 10.38
C THR A 97 0.22 -9.98 10.90
N SER A 98 0.73 -11.03 10.26
CA SER A 98 0.56 -12.41 10.73
C SER A 98 1.19 -12.67 12.12
N LYS A 99 2.03 -11.76 12.64
CA LYS A 99 2.63 -11.83 13.99
C LYS A 99 2.02 -10.84 14.99
N GLY A 100 0.94 -10.16 14.62
CA GLY A 100 0.21 -9.20 15.44
C GLY A 100 0.30 -7.76 14.92
N LEU A 101 -0.05 -6.80 15.78
CA LEU A 101 -0.06 -5.39 15.43
C LEU A 101 1.35 -4.80 15.53
N TYR A 102 1.78 -4.11 14.47
CA TYR A 102 3.03 -3.37 14.42
C TYR A 102 2.75 -1.89 14.12
N TYR A 103 3.68 -1.03 14.49
CA TYR A 103 3.67 0.38 14.15
C TYR A 103 5.03 0.85 13.65
N SER A 104 5.01 1.93 12.87
CA SER A 104 6.19 2.64 12.38
C SER A 104 6.04 4.13 12.62
N LYS A 105 7.14 4.76 13.07
CA LYS A 105 7.29 6.20 13.29
C LYS A 105 8.26 6.86 12.31
N ASN A 106 8.78 6.09 11.35
CA ASN A 106 9.79 6.49 10.38
C ASN A 106 9.36 6.07 8.98
N ASP A 107 8.15 6.47 8.61
CA ASP A 107 7.60 6.37 7.26
C ASP A 107 7.50 4.93 6.72
N GLY A 108 7.56 3.91 7.59
CA GLY A 108 7.48 2.49 7.23
C GLY A 108 8.84 1.81 7.03
N ILE A 109 9.95 2.50 7.34
CA ILE A 109 11.32 1.98 7.20
C ILE A 109 11.62 0.90 8.26
N SER A 110 11.13 1.08 9.49
CA SER A 110 11.19 0.05 10.54
C SER A 110 9.87 -0.10 11.27
N TRP A 111 9.64 -1.30 11.80
CA TRP A 111 8.39 -1.69 12.43
C TRP A 111 8.65 -2.28 13.82
N HIS A 112 7.87 -1.81 14.79
CA HIS A 112 7.93 -2.26 16.18
C HIS A 112 6.59 -2.84 16.56
N ARG A 113 6.59 -3.95 17.30
CA ARG A 113 5.36 -4.55 17.81
C ARG A 113 4.68 -3.56 18.75
N ARG A 114 3.35 -3.40 18.59
CA ARG A 114 2.54 -2.52 19.43
C ARG A 114 2.11 -3.20 20.73
#